data_AF-A0A1B6C449-F1
#
_entry.id   AF-A0A1B6C449-F1
#
_cell.length_a   1.000
_cell.length_b   1.000
_cell.length_c   1.000
_cell.angle_alpha   90.00
_cell.angle_beta   90.00
_cell.angle_gamma   90.00
#
_symmetry.space_group_name_H-M   'P 1'
#
loop_
_entity.id
_entity.type
_entity.pdbx_description
1 polymer ?
#
loop_
_entity_poly.entity_id
_entity_poly.type
_entity_poly.pdbx_seq_one_letter_code
_entity_poly.pdbx_strand_id
1 'polypeptide(L)'
;MEHLDALTPKKEQKETILSEYRYVKKHVNESHVTLYGDRNNLGSNRVKSFLGSKKKLTEMTAVTNPNLNVIASRDVVIESINKQIKRESSDIKKASLIQTLSYMKKMRQQVDQTISAIISETSHEININILNQRYPVTLDIMPCYKDLIQQFSENCFNPLKNPYVLRYFYVFINMCSMDSINKNEIKAIFKTKCTDKQRQALNIQ
;
A
#
# COMPACT_ATOMS: atom_id res chain seq x y z
N MET A 1 -4.68 13.40 -10.11
CA MET A 1 -4.61 14.82 -10.50
C MET A 1 -5.19 15.61 -9.35
N GLU A 2 -4.44 16.56 -8.79
CA GLU A 2 -4.87 17.36 -7.65
C GLU A 2 -5.88 18.41 -8.14
N HIS A 3 -6.99 18.58 -7.42
CA HIS A 3 -8.05 19.54 -7.79
C HIS A 3 -7.54 20.98 -7.82
N LEU A 4 -6.63 21.29 -6.90
CA LEU A 4 -6.00 22.59 -6.73
C LEU A 4 -5.29 23.08 -7.99
N ASP A 5 -4.71 22.18 -8.80
CA ASP A 5 -4.05 22.55 -10.06
C ASP A 5 -5.02 22.98 -11.16
N ALA A 6 -6.31 22.70 -11.00
CA ALA A 6 -7.37 23.11 -11.93
C ALA A 6 -8.15 24.35 -11.45
N LEU A 7 -7.79 24.92 -10.31
CA LEU A 7 -8.51 26.06 -9.73
C LEU A 7 -7.90 27.39 -10.16
N THR A 8 -8.79 28.34 -10.49
CA THR A 8 -8.35 29.72 -10.69
C THR A 8 -7.92 30.33 -9.35
N PRO A 9 -6.97 31.29 -9.34
CA PRO A 9 -6.46 31.92 -8.11
C PRO A 9 -7.55 32.48 -7.18
N LYS A 10 -8.68 32.94 -7.75
CA LYS A 10 -9.83 33.46 -6.98
C LYS A 10 -10.64 32.34 -6.28
N LYS A 11 -10.67 31.13 -6.86
CA LYS A 11 -11.38 29.97 -6.31
C LYS A 11 -10.54 29.26 -5.23
N GLU A 12 -9.22 29.16 -5.43
CA GLU A 12 -8.27 28.67 -4.41
C GLU A 12 -8.33 29.50 -3.12
N GLN A 13 -8.41 30.84 -3.23
CA GLN A 13 -8.46 31.73 -2.06
C GLN A 13 -9.71 31.55 -1.19
N LYS A 14 -10.78 31.00 -1.75
CA LYS A 14 -12.06 30.73 -1.07
C LYS A 14 -12.28 29.24 -0.81
N GLU A 15 -11.35 28.38 -1.17
CA GLU A 15 -11.52 26.96 -0.90
C GLU A 15 -11.19 26.61 0.56
N THR A 16 -12.02 25.75 1.14
CA THR A 16 -11.84 25.20 2.50
C THR A 16 -11.30 23.78 2.44
N ILE A 17 -10.64 23.32 3.50
CA ILE A 17 -10.18 21.92 3.61
C ILE A 17 -11.35 20.95 3.40
N LEU A 18 -12.52 21.25 3.95
CA LEU A 18 -13.70 20.38 3.83
C LEU A 18 -14.30 20.37 2.41
N SER A 19 -14.26 21.50 1.68
CA SER A 19 -14.70 21.53 0.29
C SER A 19 -13.74 20.76 -0.62
N GLU A 20 -12.43 20.89 -0.40
CA GLU A 20 -11.41 20.14 -1.12
C GLU A 20 -11.55 18.63 -0.87
N TYR A 21 -11.72 18.22 0.40
CA TYR A 21 -12.00 16.83 0.76
C TYR A 21 -13.21 16.27 0.01
N ARG A 22 -14.34 17.01 -0.03
CA ARG A 22 -15.54 16.57 -0.74
C ARG A 22 -15.31 16.44 -2.24
N TYR A 23 -14.54 17.34 -2.83
CA TYR A 23 -14.17 17.24 -4.23
C TYR A 23 -13.34 15.97 -4.48
N VAL A 24 -12.25 15.77 -3.74
CA VAL A 24 -11.36 14.60 -3.91
C VAL A 24 -12.14 13.31 -3.69
N LYS A 25 -12.97 13.24 -2.64
CA LYS A 25 -13.83 12.08 -2.36
C LYS A 25 -14.79 11.74 -3.52
N LYS A 26 -15.30 12.75 -4.22
CA LYS A 26 -16.19 12.55 -5.37
C LYS A 26 -15.46 12.04 -6.61
N HIS A 27 -14.18 12.36 -6.77
CA HIS A 27 -13.43 12.07 -8.01
C HIS A 27 -12.46 10.89 -7.87
N VAL A 28 -12.16 10.43 -6.66
CA VAL A 28 -11.38 9.22 -6.40
C VAL A 28 -12.33 8.04 -6.26
N ASN A 29 -12.40 7.20 -7.29
CA ASN A 29 -13.33 6.05 -7.35
C ASN A 29 -12.68 4.72 -6.91
N GLU A 30 -11.36 4.65 -6.91
CA GLU A 30 -10.61 3.40 -6.67
C GLU A 30 -10.27 3.17 -5.19
N SER A 31 -10.70 4.08 -4.31
CA SER A 31 -10.48 3.98 -2.87
C SER A 31 -11.48 4.84 -2.10
N HIS A 32 -11.52 4.67 -0.78
CA HIS A 32 -12.38 5.43 0.11
C HIS A 32 -11.61 6.59 0.74
N VAL A 33 -11.85 7.81 0.27
CA VAL A 33 -11.26 9.01 0.87
C VAL A 33 -11.93 9.27 2.23
N THR A 34 -11.18 9.04 3.30
CA THR A 34 -11.62 9.21 4.68
C THR A 34 -11.10 10.52 5.29
N LEU A 35 -11.84 11.05 6.26
CA LEU A 35 -11.48 12.27 7.00
C LEU A 35 -11.49 11.91 8.48
N TYR A 36 -10.43 12.32 9.20
CA TYR A 36 -10.26 12.09 10.63
C TYR A 36 -9.94 13.41 11.34
N GLY A 37 -10.11 13.44 12.66
CA GLY A 37 -9.83 14.61 13.49
C GLY A 37 -10.94 15.66 13.50
N ASP A 38 -10.57 16.90 13.82
CA ASP A 38 -11.51 18.01 14.01
C ASP A 38 -12.01 18.58 12.67
N ARG A 39 -13.16 18.07 12.24
CA ARG A 39 -13.84 18.52 11.03
C ARG A 39 -14.42 19.93 11.13
N ASN A 40 -14.83 20.36 12.32
CA ASN A 40 -15.59 21.61 12.46
C ASN A 40 -14.66 22.82 12.46
N ASN A 41 -13.58 22.76 13.23
CA ASN A 41 -12.63 23.87 13.33
C ASN A 41 -11.60 23.82 12.20
N LEU A 42 -10.98 22.67 11.93
CA LEU A 42 -9.96 22.60 10.88
C LEU A 42 -10.56 22.49 9.48
N GLY A 43 -11.72 21.86 9.32
CA GLY A 43 -12.35 21.68 8.01
C GLY A 43 -12.82 23.00 7.39
N SER A 44 -13.16 24.00 8.19
CA SER A 44 -13.60 25.32 7.72
C SER A 44 -12.43 26.26 7.36
N ASN A 45 -11.21 25.91 7.77
CA ASN A 45 -10.02 26.68 7.42
C ASN A 45 -9.77 26.66 5.92
N ARG A 46 -9.18 27.76 5.42
CA ARG A 46 -8.84 27.89 4.00
C ARG A 46 -7.65 27.02 3.65
N VAL A 47 -7.67 26.41 2.45
CA VAL A 47 -6.57 25.58 1.95
C VAL A 47 -5.24 26.36 1.92
N LYS A 48 -5.29 27.63 1.48
CA LYS A 48 -4.12 28.52 1.42
C LYS A 48 -3.39 28.72 2.76
N SER A 49 -4.08 28.52 3.89
CA SER A 49 -3.47 28.66 5.22
C SER A 49 -2.51 27.52 5.53
N PHE A 50 -2.62 26.39 4.82
CA PHE A 50 -1.75 25.22 4.98
C PHE A 50 -0.76 25.08 3.83
N LEU A 51 -1.21 25.32 2.60
CA LEU A 51 -0.39 25.15 1.39
C LEU A 51 0.30 26.44 0.92
N GLY A 52 0.04 27.57 1.60
CA GLY A 52 0.49 28.89 1.19
C GLY A 52 -0.34 29.47 0.03
N SER A 53 0.08 30.65 -0.45
CA SER A 53 -0.52 31.27 -1.65
C SER A 53 0.49 31.23 -2.79
N LYS A 54 0.14 30.61 -3.93
CA LYS A 54 0.97 30.64 -5.14
C LYS A 54 1.09 32.11 -5.62
N LYS A 55 2.31 32.67 -5.62
CA LYS A 55 2.61 33.96 -6.25
C LYS A 55 2.62 33.74 -7.77
N LYS A 56 1.49 34.03 -8.43
CA LYS A 56 1.21 33.81 -9.86
C LYS A 56 1.21 32.33 -10.26
N LEU A 57 0.02 31.75 -10.36
CA LEU A 57 -0.18 30.64 -11.29
C LEU A 57 0.04 31.21 -12.70
N THR A 58 1.19 30.91 -13.32
CA THR A 58 1.23 30.83 -14.79
C THR A 58 0.05 29.95 -15.18
N GLU A 59 -0.77 30.35 -16.15
CA GLU A 59 -1.96 29.61 -16.58
C GLU A 59 -1.56 28.17 -16.93
N MET A 60 -1.63 27.29 -15.93
CA MET A 60 -1.45 25.86 -16.13
C MET A 60 -2.72 25.44 -16.84
N THR A 61 -2.60 25.15 -18.13
CA THR A 61 -3.65 24.50 -18.89
C THR A 61 -4.05 23.25 -18.12
N ALA A 62 -5.22 23.27 -17.50
CA ALA A 62 -5.81 22.10 -16.88
C ALA A 62 -5.80 21.01 -17.97
N VAL A 63 -4.96 20.00 -17.80
CA VAL A 63 -4.92 18.87 -18.73
C VAL A 63 -6.28 18.19 -18.56
N THR A 64 -7.19 18.51 -19.47
CA THR A 64 -8.52 17.93 -19.56
C THR A 64 -8.35 16.45 -19.81
N ASN A 65 -8.39 15.70 -18.71
CA ASN A 65 -8.55 14.27 -18.63
C ASN A 65 -7.54 13.46 -19.48
N PRO A 66 -6.32 13.21 -18.97
CA PRO A 66 -5.56 12.10 -19.54
C PRO A 66 -6.34 10.84 -19.19
N ASN A 67 -6.47 9.87 -20.10
CA ASN A 67 -6.88 8.51 -19.76
C ASN A 67 -6.01 8.00 -18.61
N LEU A 68 -6.46 8.20 -17.36
CA LEU A 68 -5.73 7.82 -16.17
C LEU A 68 -5.85 6.31 -16.12
N ASN A 69 -4.82 5.62 -16.59
CA ASN A 69 -4.64 4.21 -16.31
C ASN A 69 -4.48 4.07 -14.80
N VAL A 70 -5.59 3.88 -14.08
CA VAL A 70 -5.53 3.75 -12.64
C VAL A 70 -4.99 2.37 -12.32
N ILE A 71 -3.90 2.35 -11.57
CA ILE A 71 -3.18 1.16 -11.18
C ILE A 71 -2.99 1.24 -9.67
N ALA A 72 -3.25 0.15 -8.96
CA ALA A 72 -2.94 0.09 -7.54
C ALA A 72 -1.45 0.38 -7.34
N SER A 73 -1.10 1.19 -6.33
CA SER A 73 0.30 1.61 -6.08
C SER A 73 1.29 0.43 -6.07
N ARG A 74 0.87 -0.72 -5.50
CA ARG A 74 1.67 -1.95 -5.46
C ARG A 74 1.98 -2.53 -6.84
N ASP A 75 1.16 -2.28 -7.86
CA ASP A 75 1.26 -2.88 -9.20
C ASP A 75 1.89 -1.94 -10.23
N VAL A 76 2.17 -0.70 -9.86
CA VAL A 76 2.74 0.34 -10.75
C VAL A 76 4.01 -0.14 -11.43
N VAL A 77 4.90 -0.82 -10.70
CA VAL A 77 6.20 -1.26 -11.21
C VAL A 77 6.05 -2.39 -12.24
N ILE A 78 5.22 -3.37 -11.93
CA ILE A 78 4.90 -4.46 -12.86
C ILE A 78 4.27 -3.88 -14.13
N GLU A 79 3.33 -2.95 -13.98
CA GLU A 79 2.66 -2.35 -15.12
C GLU A 79 3.57 -1.41 -15.92
N SER A 80 4.51 -0.75 -15.26
CA SER A 80 5.59 0.00 -15.93
C SER A 80 6.43 -0.92 -16.81
N ILE A 81 6.88 -2.06 -16.29
CA ILE A 81 7.65 -3.04 -17.06
C ILE A 81 6.82 -3.62 -18.21
N ASN A 82 5.54 -3.96 -17.99
CA ASN A 82 4.66 -4.41 -19.07
C ASN A 82 4.57 -3.38 -20.20
N LYS A 83 4.44 -2.09 -19.86
CA LYS A 83 4.41 -1.00 -20.86
C LYS A 83 5.75 -0.84 -21.57
N GLN A 84 6.87 -1.02 -20.88
CA GLN A 84 8.21 -1.00 -21.49
C GLN A 84 8.36 -2.17 -22.48
N ILE A 85 7.99 -3.39 -22.10
CA ILE A 85 8.03 -4.58 -22.99
C ILE A 85 7.22 -4.35 -24.27
N LYS A 86 6.05 -3.71 -24.17
CA LYS A 86 5.18 -3.41 -25.33
C LYS A 86 5.78 -2.38 -26.28
N ARG A 87 6.64 -1.48 -25.79
CA ARG A 87 7.25 -0.38 -26.56
C ARG A 87 8.68 -0.70 -27.03
N GLU A 88 9.33 -1.67 -26.42
CA GLU A 88 10.71 -2.04 -26.71
C GLU A 88 10.83 -2.78 -28.05
N SER A 89 11.69 -2.26 -28.92
CA SER A 89 11.96 -2.82 -30.25
C SER A 89 13.19 -3.73 -30.26
N SER A 90 14.10 -3.60 -29.29
CA SER A 90 15.26 -4.47 -29.16
C SER A 90 14.89 -5.80 -28.50
N ASP A 91 15.07 -6.91 -29.21
CA ASP A 91 14.79 -8.26 -28.67
C ASP A 91 15.61 -8.58 -27.42
N ILE A 92 16.87 -8.13 -27.36
CA ILE A 92 17.76 -8.35 -26.21
C ILE A 92 17.21 -7.62 -24.97
N LYS A 93 16.85 -6.34 -25.11
CA LYS A 93 16.28 -5.56 -24.00
C LYS A 93 14.92 -6.09 -23.58
N LYS A 94 14.09 -6.47 -24.56
CA LYS A 94 12.78 -7.08 -24.32
C LYS A 94 12.89 -8.39 -23.54
N ALA A 95 13.85 -9.26 -23.89
CA ALA A 95 14.13 -10.48 -23.15
C ALA A 95 14.55 -10.18 -21.69
N SER A 96 15.43 -9.20 -21.47
CA SER A 96 15.83 -8.76 -20.13
C SER A 96 14.65 -8.24 -19.30
N LEU A 97 13.76 -7.46 -19.90
CA LEU A 97 12.54 -6.95 -19.23
C LEU A 97 11.58 -8.08 -18.88
N ILE A 98 11.39 -9.06 -19.79
CA ILE A 98 10.56 -10.25 -19.53
C ILE A 98 11.14 -11.08 -18.39
N GLN A 99 12.46 -11.26 -18.35
CA GLN A 99 13.14 -11.97 -17.26
C GLN A 99 12.94 -11.25 -15.93
N THR A 100 13.08 -9.92 -15.91
CA THR A 100 12.85 -9.08 -14.73
C THR A 100 11.40 -9.21 -14.24
N LEU A 101 10.43 -9.10 -15.15
CA LEU A 101 9.01 -9.26 -14.84
C LEU A 101 8.71 -10.66 -14.26
N SER A 102 9.27 -11.71 -14.85
CA SER A 102 9.12 -13.09 -14.38
C SER A 102 9.70 -13.27 -12.98
N TYR A 103 10.88 -12.72 -12.73
CA TYR A 103 11.49 -12.70 -11.41
C TYR A 103 10.60 -12.01 -10.37
N MET A 104 10.11 -10.80 -10.66
CA MET A 104 9.21 -10.07 -9.75
C MET A 104 7.93 -10.85 -9.43
N LYS A 105 7.29 -11.43 -10.45
CA LYS A 105 6.09 -12.27 -10.26
C LYS A 105 6.39 -13.48 -9.39
N LYS A 106 7.53 -14.14 -9.60
CA LYS A 106 7.97 -15.27 -8.78
C LYS A 106 8.21 -14.86 -7.32
N MET A 107 8.81 -13.69 -7.08
CA MET A 107 9.03 -13.19 -5.71
C MET A 107 7.70 -12.87 -5.01
N ARG A 108 6.72 -12.31 -5.72
CA ARG A 108 5.35 -12.12 -5.18
C ARG A 108 4.68 -13.44 -4.85
N GLN A 109 4.75 -14.41 -5.76
CA GLN A 109 4.20 -15.75 -5.53
C GLN A 109 4.82 -16.41 -4.29
N GLN A 110 6.13 -16.27 -4.09
CA GLN A 110 6.81 -16.78 -2.89
C GLN A 110 6.31 -16.12 -1.61
N VAL A 111 6.05 -14.81 -1.61
CA VAL A 111 5.44 -14.12 -0.47
C VAL A 111 4.04 -14.69 -0.20
N ASP A 112 3.20 -14.77 -1.24
CA ASP A 112 1.81 -15.24 -1.11
C ASP A 112 1.78 -16.69 -0.56
N GLN A 113 2.63 -17.58 -1.08
CA GLN A 113 2.76 -18.97 -0.64
C GLN A 113 3.28 -19.08 0.79
N THR A 114 4.27 -18.28 1.16
CA THR A 114 4.85 -18.31 2.52
C THR A 114 3.83 -17.83 3.55
N ILE A 115 3.10 -16.74 3.26
CA ILE A 115 2.03 -16.26 4.14
C ILE A 115 0.92 -17.30 4.25
N SER A 116 0.52 -17.92 3.12
CA SER A 116 -0.47 -18.99 3.14
C SER A 116 -0.02 -20.17 4.00
N ALA A 117 1.25 -20.56 3.93
CA ALA A 117 1.82 -21.66 4.72
C ALA A 117 1.91 -21.32 6.21
N ILE A 118 2.27 -20.08 6.55
CA ILE A 118 2.24 -19.59 7.94
C ILE A 118 0.82 -19.68 8.47
N ILE A 119 -0.16 -19.17 7.71
CA ILE A 119 -1.55 -19.15 8.15
C ILE A 119 -2.08 -20.57 8.29
N SER A 120 -1.80 -21.48 7.35
CA SER A 120 -2.32 -22.86 7.45
C SER A 120 -1.91 -23.59 8.74
N GLU A 121 -0.73 -23.28 9.29
CA GLU A 121 -0.21 -23.89 10.52
C GLU A 121 -0.80 -23.29 11.80
N THR A 122 -1.51 -22.15 11.69
CA THR A 122 -2.07 -21.45 12.86
C THR A 122 -3.37 -22.03 13.42
N SER A 123 -3.92 -23.09 12.81
CA SER A 123 -5.21 -23.77 13.06
C SER A 123 -6.27 -23.57 11.96
N HIS A 124 -6.82 -24.67 11.44
CA HIS A 124 -7.73 -24.70 10.27
C HIS A 124 -9.02 -23.85 10.42
N GLU A 125 -9.64 -23.81 11.59
CA GLU A 125 -10.87 -23.03 11.81
C GLU A 125 -10.61 -21.51 11.91
N ILE A 126 -9.40 -21.14 12.30
CA ILE A 126 -8.99 -19.74 12.54
C ILE A 126 -8.57 -19.04 11.24
N ASN A 127 -8.14 -19.81 10.23
CA ASN A 127 -7.52 -19.32 9.00
C ASN A 127 -8.39 -18.39 8.15
N ILE A 128 -9.69 -18.68 8.06
CA ILE A 128 -10.63 -17.88 7.26
C ILE A 128 -10.79 -16.48 7.89
N ASN A 129 -10.86 -16.41 9.21
CA ASN A 129 -11.01 -15.15 9.94
C ASN A 129 -9.74 -14.30 9.85
N ILE A 130 -8.57 -14.93 9.96
CA ILE A 130 -7.28 -14.24 9.81
C ILE A 130 -7.16 -13.51 8.45
N LEU A 131 -7.62 -14.12 7.36
CA LEU A 131 -7.47 -13.53 6.01
C LEU A 131 -8.60 -12.53 5.67
N ASN A 132 -9.83 -12.83 6.09
CA ASN A 132 -11.00 -12.10 5.61
C ASN A 132 -11.39 -10.94 6.53
N GLN A 133 -11.01 -10.96 7.81
CA GLN A 133 -11.35 -9.89 8.74
C GLN A 133 -10.39 -8.71 8.63
N ARG A 134 -10.85 -7.55 9.08
CA ARG A 134 -10.03 -6.34 9.30
C ARG A 134 -10.33 -5.83 10.69
N TYR A 135 -9.60 -6.36 11.68
CA TYR A 135 -9.77 -5.92 13.06
C TYR A 135 -9.26 -4.48 13.23
N PRO A 136 -9.88 -3.70 14.14
CA PRO A 136 -9.44 -2.34 14.41
C PRO A 136 -8.03 -2.36 15.01
N VAL A 137 -7.25 -1.34 14.67
CA VAL A 137 -5.93 -1.14 15.23
C VAL A 137 -6.08 -0.38 16.55
N THR A 138 -5.82 -1.05 17.67
CA THR A 138 -5.89 -0.47 19.01
C THR A 138 -4.49 -0.32 19.62
N LEU A 139 -4.36 0.46 20.70
CA LEU A 139 -3.06 0.69 21.34
C LEU A 139 -2.55 -0.54 22.09
N ASP A 140 -3.44 -1.35 22.65
CA ASP A 140 -3.13 -2.57 23.41
C ASP A 140 -2.53 -3.68 22.54
N ILE A 141 -2.91 -3.78 21.25
CA ILE A 141 -2.33 -4.78 20.34
C ILE A 141 -0.95 -4.38 19.77
N MET A 142 -0.55 -3.11 19.90
CA MET A 142 0.67 -2.59 19.28
C MET A 142 1.96 -3.31 19.70
N PRO A 143 2.17 -3.69 20.98
CA PRO A 143 3.35 -4.46 21.37
C PRO A 143 3.44 -5.80 20.64
N CYS A 144 2.33 -6.55 20.57
CA CYS A 144 2.25 -7.80 19.83
C CYS A 144 2.51 -7.58 18.33
N TYR A 145 1.86 -6.58 17.74
CA TYR A 145 1.94 -6.32 16.31
C TYR A 145 3.37 -5.95 15.87
N LYS A 146 4.06 -5.11 16.66
CA LYS A 146 5.46 -4.74 16.42
C LYS A 146 6.39 -5.94 16.55
N ASP A 147 6.21 -6.76 17.60
CA ASP A 147 6.98 -7.99 17.79
C ASP A 147 6.82 -8.95 16.59
N LEU A 148 5.58 -9.19 16.15
CA LEU A 148 5.31 -10.05 14.99
C LEU A 148 5.93 -9.49 13.70
N ILE A 149 5.84 -8.18 13.44
CA ILE A 149 6.51 -7.58 12.27
C ILE A 149 8.02 -7.76 12.34
N GLN A 150 8.62 -7.51 13.51
CA GLN A 150 10.05 -7.63 13.69
C GLN A 150 10.51 -9.08 13.46
N GLN A 151 9.88 -10.03 14.14
CA GLN A 151 10.18 -11.46 13.99
C GLN A 151 9.95 -11.93 12.55
N PHE A 152 8.90 -11.47 11.89
CA PHE A 152 8.67 -11.78 10.49
C PHE A 152 9.75 -11.18 9.59
N SER A 153 10.17 -9.94 9.82
CA SER A 153 11.23 -9.29 9.02
C SER A 153 12.60 -9.95 9.20
N GLU A 154 12.90 -10.45 10.40
CA GLU A 154 14.18 -11.10 10.74
C GLU A 154 14.27 -12.53 10.22
N ASN A 155 13.14 -13.23 10.12
CA ASN A 155 13.08 -14.66 9.76
C ASN A 155 12.55 -14.90 8.33
N CYS A 156 11.66 -14.05 7.82
CA CYS A 156 10.94 -14.23 6.56
C CYS A 156 11.31 -13.16 5.53
N PHE A 157 10.48 -12.13 5.31
CA PHE A 157 10.73 -11.11 4.28
C PHE A 157 10.93 -9.75 4.93
N ASN A 158 12.02 -9.07 4.58
CA ASN A 158 12.23 -7.70 5.00
C ASN A 158 11.34 -6.76 4.15
N PRO A 159 10.42 -5.98 4.76
CA PRO A 159 9.50 -5.11 4.02
C PRO A 159 10.19 -3.97 3.26
N LEU A 160 11.40 -3.58 3.65
CA LEU A 160 12.20 -2.58 2.93
C LEU A 160 12.79 -3.16 1.63
N LYS A 161 13.02 -4.48 1.60
CA LYS A 161 13.57 -5.21 0.43
C LYS A 161 12.47 -5.76 -0.47
N ASN A 162 11.33 -6.12 0.11
CA ASN A 162 10.18 -6.66 -0.59
C ASN A 162 8.87 -6.02 -0.08
N PRO A 163 8.56 -4.79 -0.52
CA PRO A 163 7.40 -4.03 -0.05
C PRO A 163 6.05 -4.65 -0.42
N TYR A 164 6.02 -5.65 -1.31
CA TYR A 164 4.79 -6.39 -1.60
C TYR A 164 4.25 -7.09 -0.34
N VAL A 165 5.12 -7.45 0.60
CA VAL A 165 4.71 -8.10 1.85
C VAL A 165 3.83 -7.22 2.75
N LEU A 166 3.90 -5.89 2.60
CA LEU A 166 3.08 -4.96 3.37
C LEU A 166 1.58 -5.19 3.18
N ARG A 167 1.16 -5.79 2.06
CA ARG A 167 -0.24 -6.16 1.82
C ARG A 167 -0.79 -7.14 2.86
N TYR A 168 0.09 -7.89 3.53
CA TYR A 168 -0.26 -8.91 4.51
C TYR A 168 -0.12 -8.43 5.95
N PHE A 169 0.34 -7.21 6.21
CA PHE A 169 0.56 -6.76 7.59
C PHE A 169 -0.74 -6.68 8.42
N TYR A 170 -1.91 -6.57 7.78
CA TYR A 170 -3.19 -6.69 8.48
C TYR A 170 -3.42 -8.09 9.07
N VAL A 171 -2.81 -9.14 8.51
CA VAL A 171 -2.87 -10.51 9.04
C VAL A 171 -2.30 -10.55 10.45
N PHE A 172 -1.20 -9.83 10.70
CA PHE A 172 -0.57 -9.79 12.02
C PHE A 172 -1.40 -8.98 13.03
N ILE A 173 -2.10 -7.94 12.58
CA ILE A 173 -3.12 -7.25 13.41
C ILE A 173 -4.20 -8.25 13.82
N ASN A 174 -4.74 -9.01 12.86
CA ASN A 174 -5.77 -10.01 13.13
C ASN A 174 -5.24 -11.08 14.10
N MET A 175 -4.03 -11.59 13.90
CA MET A 175 -3.40 -12.57 14.80
C MET A 175 -3.24 -12.05 16.23
N CYS A 176 -2.86 -10.78 16.39
CA CYS A 176 -2.73 -10.15 17.71
C CYS A 176 -4.08 -9.88 18.37
N SER A 177 -5.12 -9.60 17.59
CA SER A 177 -6.47 -9.27 18.09
C SER A 177 -7.29 -10.50 18.50
N MET A 178 -6.83 -11.70 18.18
CA MET A 178 -7.53 -12.95 18.48
C MET A 178 -6.88 -13.65 19.67
N ASP A 179 -7.66 -13.88 20.73
CA ASP A 179 -7.18 -14.56 21.93
C ASP A 179 -6.85 -16.04 21.69
N SER A 180 -7.55 -16.67 20.75
CA SER A 180 -7.36 -18.08 20.38
C SER A 180 -6.03 -18.39 19.69
N ILE A 181 -5.26 -17.37 19.30
CA ILE A 181 -3.98 -17.53 18.62
C ILE A 181 -2.84 -17.42 19.64
N ASN A 182 -1.96 -18.41 19.67
CA ASN A 182 -0.74 -18.38 20.48
C ASN A 182 0.39 -17.65 19.73
N LYS A 183 0.79 -16.49 20.24
CA LYS A 183 1.76 -15.59 19.57
C LYS A 183 3.18 -16.18 19.57
N ASN A 184 3.52 -17.01 20.56
CA ASN A 184 4.82 -17.70 20.59
C ASN A 184 4.89 -18.81 19.53
N GLU A 185 3.77 -19.46 19.25
CA GLU A 185 3.65 -20.43 18.17
C GLU A 185 3.83 -19.77 16.79
N ILE A 186 3.22 -18.60 16.56
CA ILE A 186 3.46 -17.81 15.33
C ILE A 186 4.96 -17.55 15.11
N LYS A 187 5.65 -17.12 16.17
CA LYS A 187 7.08 -16.82 16.10
C LYS A 187 7.91 -18.07 15.81
N ALA A 188 7.51 -19.22 16.35
CA ALA A 188 8.13 -20.50 16.02
C ALA A 188 7.88 -20.88 14.55
N ILE A 189 6.66 -20.69 14.05
CA ILE A 189 6.29 -20.94 12.64
C ILE A 189 7.14 -20.06 11.70
N PHE A 190 7.38 -18.80 12.03
CA PHE A 190 8.26 -17.94 11.22
C PHE A 190 9.67 -18.53 11.08
N LYS A 191 10.23 -19.05 12.18
CA LYS A 191 11.57 -19.66 12.18
C LYS A 191 11.64 -20.97 11.40
N THR A 192 10.54 -21.73 11.34
CA THR A 192 10.53 -23.05 10.68
C THR A 192 10.11 -22.99 9.22
N LYS A 193 9.20 -22.09 8.84
CA LYS A 193 8.65 -21.99 7.48
C LYS A 193 9.43 -21.06 6.57
N CYS A 194 10.22 -20.16 7.14
CA CYS A 194 11.01 -19.23 6.37
C CYS A 194 12.47 -19.65 6.34
N THR A 195 13.12 -19.44 5.19
CA THR A 195 14.54 -19.75 4.97
C THR A 195 15.30 -18.47 4.62
N ASP A 196 16.63 -18.56 4.60
CA ASP A 196 17.50 -17.44 4.19
C ASP A 196 17.16 -16.88 2.81
N LYS A 197 16.63 -17.74 1.93
CA LYS A 197 16.18 -17.34 0.61
C LYS A 197 15.04 -16.33 0.66
N GLN A 198 14.07 -16.49 1.57
CA GLN A 198 13.01 -15.49 1.78
C GLN A 198 13.59 -14.18 2.33
N ARG A 199 14.57 -14.26 3.25
CA ARG A 199 15.20 -13.07 3.85
C ARG A 199 15.93 -12.19 2.85
N GLN A 200 16.46 -12.82 1.82
CA GLN A 200 17.20 -12.17 0.73
C GLN A 200 16.32 -11.89 -0.49
N ALA A 201 15.05 -12.33 -0.51
CA ALA A 201 14.16 -12.14 -1.64
C ALA A 201 13.88 -10.64 -1.85
N LEU A 202 14.41 -10.10 -2.94
CA LEU A 202 14.21 -8.73 -3.35
C LEU A 202 12.98 -8.64 -4.25
N ASN A 203 12.20 -7.60 -4.07
CA ASN A 203 11.20 -7.21 -5.05
C ASN A 203 11.45 -5.74 -5.35
N ILE A 204 12.26 -5.52 -6.39
CA ILE A 204 12.67 -4.19 -6.84
C ILE A 204 11.39 -3.42 -7.18
N GLN A 205 11.18 -2.30 -6.50
CA GLN A 205 10.18 -1.31 -6.89
C GLN A 205 10.79 -0.30 -7.85
#